data_AF-A0A2D6FMH4-F1
#
_entry.id   AF-A0A2D6FMH4-F1
#
_cell.length_a   1.000
_cell.length_b   1.000
_cell.length_c   1.000
_cell.angle_alpha   90.00
_cell.angle_beta   90.00
_cell.angle_gamma   90.00
#
_symmetry.space_group_name_H-M   'P 1'
#
loop_
_entity.id
_entity.type
_entity.pdbx_description
1 polymer ?
#
loop_
_entity_poly.entity_id
_entity_poly.type
_entity_poly.pdbx_seq_one_letter_code
_entity_poly.pdbx_strand_id
1 'polypeptide(L)'
;MADKEDVFPLNPAESEDNDGDSIGNNADLDDDNDGVADEVEKIVGTDSFNRDTDGDMVEDGDDVFSLDSTEWQDTDKDGLGNNTDLDDDNDGIADEEELFVFGTDPLSPDTDNDGLSDKEEIDLGTNFLIEDSDGDGVIDSRDNFPLDLAKAQASIVEAAGILIQNEGLSLTKLLAGFGLVLVIILVLLFFRKRKQN
;
A
#
# COMPACT_ATOMS: atom_id res chain seq x y z
N MET A 1 -23.00 -52.68 22.44
CA MET A 1 -22.89 -51.24 22.77
C MET A 1 -22.19 -50.64 21.58
N ALA A 2 -22.83 -49.70 20.89
CA ALA A 2 -22.26 -49.08 19.71
C ALA A 2 -20.97 -48.37 20.11
N ASP A 3 -19.91 -48.68 19.37
CA ASP A 3 -18.64 -47.97 19.38
C ASP A 3 -18.90 -46.49 19.13
N LYS A 4 -18.31 -45.61 19.95
CA LYS A 4 -18.49 -44.17 19.82
C LYS A 4 -17.50 -43.67 18.77
N GLU A 5 -18.02 -43.58 17.55
CA GLU A 5 -17.60 -42.68 16.46
C GLU A 5 -16.19 -42.89 15.93
N ASP A 6 -15.97 -44.06 15.32
CA ASP A 6 -15.04 -44.17 14.19
C ASP A 6 -15.61 -43.35 13.02
N VAL A 7 -14.93 -42.25 12.66
CA VAL A 7 -15.36 -41.34 11.58
C VAL A 7 -15.23 -42.01 10.21
N PHE A 8 -14.35 -43.02 10.08
CA PHE A 8 -14.13 -43.79 8.86
C PHE A 8 -14.36 -45.31 9.05
N PRO A 9 -15.60 -45.77 9.34
CA PRO A 9 -15.89 -47.19 9.65
C PRO A 9 -15.55 -48.22 8.56
N LEU A 10 -15.25 -47.76 7.35
CA LEU A 10 -14.91 -48.58 6.18
C LEU A 10 -13.42 -48.56 5.84
N ASN A 11 -12.62 -47.68 6.45
CA ASN A 11 -11.19 -47.60 6.25
C ASN A 11 -10.45 -47.87 7.58
N PRO A 12 -9.98 -49.10 7.83
CA PRO A 12 -9.32 -49.43 9.09
C PRO A 12 -7.95 -48.76 9.29
N ALA A 13 -7.44 -48.04 8.29
CA ALA A 13 -6.24 -47.23 8.42
C ALA A 13 -6.54 -45.81 8.91
N GLU A 14 -7.80 -45.39 8.97
CA GLU A 14 -8.22 -44.07 9.45
C GLU A 14 -9.26 -44.24 10.55
N SER A 15 -9.19 -43.37 11.55
CA SER A 15 -10.16 -43.39 12.67
C SER A 15 -10.47 -42.01 13.21
N GLU A 16 -9.63 -41.02 12.92
CA GLU A 16 -9.70 -39.64 13.39
C GLU A 16 -9.76 -38.70 12.18
N ASP A 17 -10.43 -37.57 12.37
CA ASP A 17 -10.71 -36.49 11.40
C ASP A 17 -10.74 -35.21 12.26
N ASN A 18 -9.58 -34.57 12.44
CA ASN A 18 -9.41 -33.55 13.48
C ASN A 18 -10.07 -32.21 13.10
N ASP A 19 -10.07 -31.86 11.83
CA ASP A 19 -10.70 -30.66 11.27
C ASP A 19 -12.13 -30.88 10.74
N GLY A 20 -12.54 -32.14 10.53
CA GLY A 20 -13.86 -32.51 10.03
C GLY A 20 -14.02 -32.35 8.51
N ASP A 21 -12.94 -32.32 7.74
CA ASP A 21 -12.97 -32.11 6.29
C ASP A 21 -13.35 -33.38 5.49
N SER A 22 -13.48 -34.51 6.19
CA SER A 22 -13.76 -35.87 5.67
C SER A 22 -12.58 -36.58 5.03
N ILE A 23 -11.35 -36.10 5.23
CA ILE A 23 -10.09 -36.80 5.04
C ILE A 23 -9.63 -37.26 6.44
N GLY A 24 -9.06 -38.46 6.53
CA GLY A 24 -8.60 -38.97 7.83
C GLY A 24 -7.15 -38.56 8.07
N ASN A 25 -6.79 -38.34 9.33
CA ASN A 25 -5.51 -37.73 9.67
C ASN A 25 -4.26 -38.44 9.09
N ASN A 26 -4.29 -39.76 8.84
CA ASN A 26 -3.11 -40.42 8.24
C ASN A 26 -2.96 -40.16 6.73
N ALA A 27 -4.01 -39.64 6.09
CA ALA A 27 -4.07 -39.29 4.68
C ALA A 27 -4.11 -37.78 4.44
N ASP A 28 -4.52 -37.00 5.44
CA ASP A 28 -4.43 -35.56 5.41
C ASP A 28 -2.97 -35.10 5.48
N LEU A 29 -2.73 -33.88 5.02
CA LEU A 29 -1.43 -33.21 5.08
C LEU A 29 -1.48 -31.93 5.91
N ASP A 30 -2.65 -31.57 6.43
CA ASP A 30 -2.96 -30.38 7.22
C ASP A 30 -4.09 -30.78 8.19
N ASP A 31 -3.73 -31.48 9.25
CA ASP A 31 -4.64 -32.20 10.15
C ASP A 31 -5.60 -31.27 10.95
N ASP A 32 -5.34 -29.98 11.02
CA ASP A 32 -6.21 -28.99 11.68
C ASP A 32 -6.72 -27.85 10.77
N ASN A 33 -6.29 -27.86 9.50
CA ASN A 33 -6.76 -27.00 8.42
C ASN A 33 -6.53 -25.50 8.69
N ASP A 34 -5.44 -25.17 9.37
CA ASP A 34 -5.02 -23.79 9.64
C ASP A 34 -4.17 -23.18 8.51
N GLY A 35 -3.83 -24.00 7.50
CA GLY A 35 -3.05 -23.61 6.34
C GLY A 35 -1.56 -23.92 6.44
N VAL A 36 -1.10 -24.54 7.52
CA VAL A 36 0.26 -25.05 7.70
C VAL A 36 0.26 -26.57 7.62
N ALA A 37 0.99 -27.12 6.66
CA ALA A 37 1.07 -28.58 6.52
C ALA A 37 1.81 -29.25 7.69
N ASP A 38 1.41 -30.46 8.10
CA ASP A 38 1.99 -31.18 9.27
C ASP A 38 3.52 -31.32 9.19
N GLU A 39 4.07 -31.44 7.98
CA GLU A 39 5.51 -31.55 7.76
C GLU A 39 6.25 -30.24 8.07
N VAL A 40 5.60 -29.10 7.85
CA VAL A 40 6.10 -27.75 8.14
C VAL A 40 5.95 -27.48 9.63
N GLU A 41 4.81 -27.80 10.22
CA GLU A 41 4.57 -27.61 11.65
C GLU A 41 5.59 -28.36 12.51
N LYS A 42 5.92 -29.59 12.12
CA LYS A 42 7.00 -30.34 12.76
C LYS A 42 8.36 -29.64 12.71
N ILE A 43 8.62 -28.83 11.69
CA ILE A 43 9.86 -28.06 11.53
C ILE A 43 9.81 -26.80 12.39
N VAL A 44 8.68 -26.09 12.39
CA VAL A 44 8.47 -24.83 13.12
C VAL A 44 8.34 -25.07 14.63
N GLY A 45 7.68 -26.16 15.01
CA GLY A 45 7.44 -26.57 16.39
C GLY A 45 5.97 -26.47 16.84
N THR A 46 5.05 -26.21 15.92
CA THR A 46 3.60 -26.15 16.15
C THR A 46 2.97 -27.54 16.22
N ASP A 47 1.72 -27.61 16.69
CA ASP A 47 0.97 -28.85 16.90
C ASP A 47 -0.06 -29.08 15.80
N SER A 48 0.18 -30.08 14.94
CA SER A 48 -0.65 -30.40 13.77
C SER A 48 -2.09 -30.79 14.03
N PHE A 49 -2.51 -30.86 15.28
CA PHE A 49 -3.89 -31.11 15.65
C PHE A 49 -4.55 -29.89 16.29
N ASN A 50 -3.86 -28.75 16.29
CA ASN A 50 -4.25 -27.55 16.98
C ASN A 50 -3.84 -26.29 16.20
N ARG A 51 -4.79 -25.80 15.42
CA ARG A 51 -4.76 -24.56 14.62
C ARG A 51 -4.25 -23.27 15.28
N ASP A 52 -3.99 -23.26 16.58
CA ASP A 52 -3.59 -22.11 17.40
C ASP A 52 -2.72 -22.66 18.54
N THR A 53 -1.46 -22.92 18.23
CA THR A 53 -0.53 -23.69 19.08
C THR A 53 -0.29 -23.02 20.42
N ASP A 54 -0.10 -21.70 20.43
CA ASP A 54 0.25 -20.96 21.64
C ASP A 54 -0.96 -20.36 22.38
N GLY A 55 -2.13 -20.37 21.73
CA GLY A 55 -3.42 -20.05 22.33
C GLY A 55 -3.70 -18.55 22.42
N ASP A 56 -3.16 -17.75 21.51
CA ASP A 56 -3.34 -16.29 21.48
C ASP A 56 -4.55 -15.82 20.63
N MET A 57 -5.23 -16.77 19.99
CA MET A 57 -6.38 -16.60 19.09
C MET A 57 -6.05 -16.22 17.64
N VAL A 58 -4.78 -16.25 17.23
CA VAL A 58 -4.34 -16.22 15.84
C VAL A 58 -4.00 -17.64 15.41
N GLU A 59 -4.35 -18.00 14.18
CA GLU A 59 -4.09 -19.37 13.68
C GLU A 59 -2.62 -19.50 13.27
N ASP A 60 -1.97 -20.67 13.44
CA ASP A 60 -0.51 -20.77 13.23
C ASP A 60 -0.11 -20.40 11.79
N GLY A 61 -1.00 -20.61 10.82
CA GLY A 61 -0.82 -20.20 9.41
C GLY A 61 -0.84 -18.69 9.15
N ASP A 62 -1.49 -17.92 10.02
CA ASP A 62 -1.56 -16.46 9.97
C ASP A 62 -0.62 -15.78 11.00
N ASP A 63 -0.14 -16.53 11.99
CA ASP A 63 0.72 -16.07 13.07
C ASP A 63 2.21 -16.11 12.70
N VAL A 64 2.87 -14.95 12.72
CA VAL A 64 4.32 -14.85 12.46
C VAL A 64 5.16 -15.46 13.60
N PHE A 65 4.62 -15.49 14.81
CA PHE A 65 5.25 -15.97 16.04
C PHE A 65 4.40 -17.05 16.72
N SER A 66 4.02 -18.10 15.98
CA SER A 66 3.11 -19.20 16.40
C SER A 66 3.51 -20.04 17.64
N LEU A 67 4.53 -19.63 18.38
CA LEU A 67 5.01 -20.23 19.63
C LEU A 67 5.16 -19.20 20.77
N ASP A 68 4.81 -17.95 20.54
CA ASP A 68 4.86 -16.85 21.50
C ASP A 68 3.53 -16.14 21.54
N SER A 69 2.68 -16.56 22.49
CA SER A 69 1.32 -16.04 22.64
C SER A 69 1.22 -14.55 23.03
N THR A 70 2.34 -13.83 23.02
CA THR A 70 2.40 -12.38 23.26
C THR A 70 2.74 -11.59 22.01
N GLU A 71 3.00 -12.25 20.88
CA GLU A 71 3.31 -11.63 19.58
C GLU A 71 2.62 -12.41 18.47
N TRP A 72 2.05 -11.73 17.49
CA TRP A 72 1.42 -12.41 16.32
C TRP A 72 1.74 -11.76 14.97
N GLN A 73 2.24 -10.51 15.00
CA GLN A 73 2.47 -9.69 13.81
C GLN A 73 3.87 -9.07 13.88
N ASP A 74 4.50 -8.96 12.72
CA ASP A 74 5.80 -8.32 12.46
C ASP A 74 5.62 -7.45 11.20
N THR A 75 5.26 -6.18 11.40
CA THR A 75 4.84 -5.28 10.30
C THR A 75 5.99 -4.98 9.34
N ASP A 76 7.19 -4.78 9.85
CA ASP A 76 8.38 -4.39 9.07
C ASP A 76 9.30 -5.57 8.69
N LYS A 77 9.08 -6.74 9.28
CA LYS A 77 9.80 -8.00 9.06
C LYS A 77 11.24 -7.96 9.55
N ASP A 78 11.50 -7.23 10.62
CA ASP A 78 12.82 -7.17 11.26
C ASP A 78 13.07 -8.36 12.22
N GLY A 79 12.01 -9.09 12.57
CA GLY A 79 12.01 -10.25 13.46
C GLY A 79 11.65 -9.96 14.92
N LEU A 80 11.28 -8.72 15.25
CA LEU A 80 10.61 -8.34 16.48
C LEU A 80 9.09 -8.28 16.23
N GLY A 81 8.31 -8.76 17.19
CA GLY A 81 6.85 -8.66 17.09
C GLY A 81 6.37 -7.28 17.54
N ASN A 82 5.27 -6.81 16.96
CA ASN A 82 4.74 -5.47 17.17
C ASN A 82 4.45 -5.11 18.64
N ASN A 83 4.18 -6.07 19.54
CA ASN A 83 3.98 -5.72 20.95
C ASN A 83 5.30 -5.42 21.68
N THR A 84 6.43 -5.85 21.12
CA THR A 84 7.79 -5.67 21.67
C THR A 84 8.60 -4.63 20.90
N ASP A 85 8.38 -4.51 19.60
CA ASP A 85 8.99 -3.45 18.79
C ASP A 85 8.53 -2.07 19.28
N LEU A 86 9.35 -1.05 19.02
CA LEU A 86 9.09 0.34 19.38
C LEU A 86 8.95 1.24 18.15
N ASP A 87 9.10 0.67 16.95
CA ASP A 87 9.10 1.33 15.63
C ASP A 87 8.55 0.29 14.63
N ASP A 88 7.26 -0.01 14.75
CA ASP A 88 6.56 -1.14 14.13
C ASP A 88 6.67 -1.19 12.60
N ASP A 89 6.89 -0.05 11.95
CA ASP A 89 7.02 0.06 10.50
C ASP A 89 8.43 0.46 10.01
N ASN A 90 9.35 0.68 10.95
CA ASN A 90 10.76 1.01 10.76
C ASN A 90 10.98 2.27 9.88
N ASP A 91 10.09 3.25 9.95
CA ASP A 91 10.24 4.55 9.27
C ASP A 91 11.25 5.48 9.99
N GLY A 92 11.59 5.15 11.23
CA GLY A 92 12.53 5.88 12.08
C GLY A 92 11.88 6.86 13.06
N ILE A 93 10.57 6.75 13.27
CA ILE A 93 9.80 7.38 14.34
C ILE A 93 9.25 6.26 15.25
N ALA A 94 9.40 6.41 16.57
CA ALA A 94 8.87 5.41 17.48
C ALA A 94 7.33 5.47 17.58
N ASP A 95 6.64 4.34 17.77
CA ASP A 95 5.16 4.26 17.79
C ASP A 95 4.53 5.22 18.82
N GLU A 96 5.20 5.42 19.95
CA GLU A 96 4.73 6.35 20.98
C GLU A 96 4.81 7.81 20.52
N GLU A 97 5.82 8.15 19.72
CA GLU A 97 5.98 9.48 19.16
C GLU A 97 4.95 9.71 18.04
N GLU A 98 4.74 8.72 17.18
CA GLU A 98 3.69 8.74 16.18
C GLU A 98 2.30 8.93 16.78
N LEU A 99 1.91 8.07 17.72
CA LEU A 99 0.56 8.10 18.29
C LEU A 99 0.27 9.37 19.11
N PHE A 100 1.26 9.88 19.85
CA PHE A 100 1.05 10.95 20.82
C PHE A 100 1.58 12.33 20.39
N VAL A 101 2.51 12.40 19.43
CA VAL A 101 3.14 13.65 18.98
C VAL A 101 2.70 14.02 17.58
N PHE A 102 2.81 13.11 16.60
CA PHE A 102 2.57 13.42 15.19
C PHE A 102 1.14 13.10 14.73
N GLY A 103 0.53 12.08 15.32
CA GLY A 103 -0.78 11.57 14.93
C GLY A 103 -0.76 10.73 13.66
N THR A 104 0.39 10.12 13.34
CA THR A 104 0.61 9.17 12.24
C THR A 104 0.19 7.75 12.62
N ASP A 105 0.21 6.82 11.67
CA ASP A 105 -0.14 5.41 11.85
C ASP A 105 1.13 4.57 12.06
N PRO A 106 1.39 4.02 13.27
CA PRO A 106 2.62 3.27 13.56
C PRO A 106 2.85 2.00 12.75
N LEU A 107 1.85 1.58 11.98
CA LEU A 107 1.95 0.41 11.12
C LEU A 107 2.19 0.77 9.64
N SER A 108 2.44 2.04 9.34
CA SER A 108 2.48 2.56 7.98
C SER A 108 3.54 3.65 7.85
N PRO A 109 4.68 3.37 7.18
CA PRO A 109 5.81 4.29 7.17
C PRO A 109 5.55 5.56 6.34
N ASP A 110 4.36 5.68 5.74
CA ASP A 110 3.83 6.76 4.90
C ASP A 110 2.32 6.81 5.18
N THR A 111 1.90 7.65 6.13
CA THR A 111 0.52 7.63 6.67
C THR A 111 -0.51 8.06 5.62
N ASP A 112 -0.19 9.03 4.76
CA ASP A 112 -1.11 9.56 3.75
C ASP A 112 -0.96 8.94 2.36
N ASN A 113 0.08 8.11 2.17
CA ASN A 113 0.39 7.36 0.97
C ASN A 113 0.74 8.24 -0.24
N ASP A 114 1.34 9.41 -0.03
CA ASP A 114 1.78 10.30 -1.10
C ASP A 114 3.15 9.93 -1.69
N GLY A 115 3.90 9.07 -0.98
CA GLY A 115 5.24 8.61 -1.34
C GLY A 115 6.40 9.26 -0.59
N LEU A 116 6.14 10.10 0.41
CA LEU A 116 7.09 10.50 1.44
C LEU A 116 6.81 9.70 2.71
N SER A 117 7.85 9.23 3.38
CA SER A 117 7.67 8.66 4.72
C SER A 117 7.30 9.74 5.73
N ASP A 118 6.61 9.36 6.81
CA ASP A 118 6.25 10.30 7.88
C ASP A 118 7.52 10.98 8.43
N LYS A 119 8.62 10.23 8.50
CA LYS A 119 9.93 10.78 8.82
C LYS A 119 10.45 11.83 7.85
N GLU A 120 10.30 11.62 6.54
CA GLU A 120 10.70 12.59 5.51
C GLU A 120 9.83 13.84 5.55
N GLU A 121 8.54 13.69 5.86
CA GLU A 121 7.61 14.79 6.02
C GLU A 121 7.94 15.66 7.22
N ILE A 122 8.40 15.08 8.34
CA ILE A 122 8.91 15.85 9.49
C ILE A 122 10.07 16.75 9.05
N ASP A 123 10.98 16.22 8.23
CA ASP A 123 12.17 16.93 7.76
C ASP A 123 11.81 18.04 6.76
N LEU A 124 10.76 17.84 5.95
CA LEU A 124 10.24 18.83 4.99
C LEU A 124 9.28 19.84 5.63
N GLY A 125 8.65 19.49 6.74
CA GLY A 125 7.60 20.27 7.41
C GLY A 125 6.25 20.22 6.70
N THR A 126 6.00 19.16 5.92
CA THR A 126 4.71 18.85 5.27
C THR A 126 3.74 18.26 6.28
N ASN A 127 2.55 17.89 5.82
CA ASN A 127 1.46 17.44 6.66
C ASN A 127 1.19 15.96 6.44
N PHE A 128 1.48 15.20 7.50
CA PHE A 128 1.40 13.73 7.60
C PHE A 128 0.08 13.07 7.21
N LEU A 129 -0.98 13.85 7.04
CA LEU A 129 -2.34 13.34 6.85
C LEU A 129 -2.95 13.80 5.51
N ILE A 130 -2.22 14.54 4.68
CA ILE A 130 -2.71 15.03 3.38
C ILE A 130 -1.61 15.00 2.32
N GLU A 131 -1.90 14.33 1.21
CA GLU A 131 -0.94 14.17 0.10
C GLU A 131 -0.41 15.49 -0.51
N ASP A 132 -1.06 16.62 -0.25
CA ASP A 132 -0.76 17.94 -0.83
C ASP A 132 -0.92 19.00 0.27
N SER A 133 0.19 19.35 0.91
CA SER A 133 0.22 20.19 2.12
C SER A 133 -0.25 21.62 1.88
N ASP A 134 0.06 22.19 0.72
CA ASP A 134 -0.30 23.57 0.40
C ASP A 134 -1.56 23.70 -0.47
N GLY A 135 -2.01 22.60 -1.06
CA GLY A 135 -3.27 22.49 -1.80
C GLY A 135 -3.20 23.07 -3.22
N ASP A 136 -2.03 23.12 -3.84
CA ASP A 136 -1.86 23.65 -5.19
C ASP A 136 -2.07 22.63 -6.33
N GLY A 137 -2.28 21.36 -5.96
CA GLY A 137 -2.61 20.26 -6.85
C GLY A 137 -1.40 19.42 -7.27
N VAL A 138 -0.24 19.60 -6.65
CA VAL A 138 0.93 18.74 -6.78
C VAL A 138 1.22 18.10 -5.43
N ILE A 139 1.21 16.77 -5.35
CA ILE A 139 1.50 16.07 -4.10
C ILE A 139 2.93 16.37 -3.60
N ASP A 140 3.14 16.32 -2.29
CA ASP A 140 4.35 16.76 -1.62
C ASP A 140 5.58 16.01 -2.14
N SER A 141 5.47 14.69 -2.34
CA SER A 141 6.53 13.84 -2.93
C SER A 141 6.97 14.26 -4.33
N ARG A 142 6.20 15.11 -5.01
CA ARG A 142 6.43 15.60 -6.39
C ARG A 142 6.53 17.11 -6.49
N ASP A 143 6.40 17.84 -5.39
CA ASP A 143 6.53 19.29 -5.39
C ASP A 143 7.91 19.74 -4.92
N ASN A 144 8.50 20.67 -5.66
CA ASN A 144 9.74 21.32 -5.22
C ASN A 144 9.48 22.40 -4.18
N PHE A 145 8.22 22.82 -4.01
CA PHE A 145 7.81 23.86 -3.09
C PHE A 145 6.55 23.47 -2.29
N PRO A 146 6.53 22.32 -1.60
CA PRO A 146 5.32 21.68 -1.03
C PRO A 146 4.60 22.49 0.08
N LEU A 147 5.11 23.67 0.41
CA LEU A 147 4.57 24.58 1.43
C LEU A 147 4.28 25.97 0.87
N ASP A 148 4.29 26.14 -0.45
CA ASP A 148 4.12 27.40 -1.15
C ASP A 148 3.15 27.26 -2.32
N LEU A 149 1.85 27.41 -1.98
CA LEU A 149 0.71 27.39 -2.90
C LEU A 149 0.88 28.21 -4.21
N ALA A 150 1.80 29.18 -4.21
CA ALA A 150 2.09 29.98 -5.40
C ALA A 150 3.07 29.31 -6.38
N LYS A 151 3.63 28.14 -6.07
CA LYS A 151 4.79 27.54 -6.74
C LYS A 151 4.64 26.06 -7.16
N ALA A 152 3.41 25.55 -7.30
CA ALA A 152 2.88 24.31 -7.93
C ALA A 152 3.63 23.64 -9.09
N GLN A 153 4.95 23.58 -9.03
CA GLN A 153 5.83 23.60 -10.18
C GLN A 153 5.61 24.85 -11.06
N ALA A 154 6.65 25.24 -11.79
CA ALA A 154 6.56 26.16 -12.92
C ALA A 154 5.71 25.53 -14.05
N SER A 155 4.40 25.39 -13.81
CA SER A 155 3.41 24.69 -14.63
C SER A 155 3.14 25.48 -15.89
N ILE A 156 4.06 25.44 -16.87
CA ILE A 156 3.93 25.90 -18.27
C ILE A 156 3.70 27.42 -18.46
N VAL A 157 3.02 28.10 -17.54
CA VAL A 157 2.70 29.52 -17.49
C VAL A 157 3.93 30.32 -17.11
N GLU A 158 4.77 29.83 -16.19
CA GLU A 158 6.04 30.48 -15.89
C GLU A 158 7.07 30.25 -17.00
N ALA A 159 7.09 29.06 -17.64
CA ALA A 159 7.87 28.84 -18.86
C ALA A 159 7.43 29.77 -20.02
N ALA A 160 6.12 30.00 -20.18
CA ALA A 160 5.58 30.97 -21.13
C ALA A 160 5.90 32.43 -20.72
N GLY A 161 5.88 32.74 -19.43
CA GLY A 161 6.28 34.04 -18.88
C GLY A 161 7.77 34.33 -19.11
N ILE A 162 8.63 33.32 -18.93
CA ILE A 162 10.07 33.39 -19.18
C ILE A 162 10.37 33.52 -20.68
N LEU A 163 9.61 32.85 -21.57
CA LEU A 163 9.76 33.00 -23.03
C LEU A 163 9.37 34.40 -23.52
N ILE A 164 8.42 35.06 -22.85
CA ILE A 164 8.03 36.45 -23.18
C ILE A 164 9.08 37.45 -22.70
N GLN A 165 9.75 37.20 -21.57
CA GLN A 165 10.74 38.13 -21.02
C GLN A 165 12.14 38.00 -21.63
N ASN A 166 12.56 36.82 -22.10
CA ASN A 166 13.92 36.62 -22.63
C ASN A 166 14.10 36.84 -24.14
N GLU A 167 13.02 36.86 -24.95
CA GLU A 167 13.13 37.00 -26.43
C GLU A 167 12.45 38.27 -27.00
N GLY A 168 11.89 39.16 -26.16
CA GLY A 168 11.20 40.36 -26.67
C GLY A 168 10.06 40.04 -27.64
N LEU A 169 9.45 38.85 -27.49
CA LEU A 169 8.39 38.37 -28.36
C LEU A 169 7.07 39.00 -27.91
N SER A 170 6.83 40.21 -28.41
CA SER A 170 5.57 40.94 -28.22
C SER A 170 4.37 40.10 -28.66
N LEU A 171 3.28 40.16 -27.89
CA LEU A 171 1.98 39.53 -28.18
C LEU A 171 1.51 39.78 -29.64
N THR A 172 1.93 40.90 -30.24
CA THR A 172 1.64 41.25 -31.64
C THR A 172 2.34 40.35 -32.67
N LYS A 173 3.55 39.85 -32.38
CA LYS A 173 4.28 38.90 -33.24
C LYS A 173 3.66 37.50 -33.17
N LEU A 174 3.15 37.10 -32.00
CA LEU A 174 2.47 35.83 -31.80
C LEU A 174 1.10 35.80 -32.53
N LEU A 175 0.32 36.88 -32.38
CA LEU A 175 -0.94 37.08 -33.11
C LEU A 175 -0.74 37.13 -34.64
N ALA A 176 0.36 37.70 -35.13
CA ALA A 176 0.68 37.73 -36.57
C ALA A 176 0.96 36.32 -37.13
N GLY A 177 1.61 35.43 -36.36
CA GLY A 177 1.87 34.04 -36.74
C GLY A 177 0.61 33.18 -36.78
N PHE A 178 -0.22 33.27 -35.74
CA PHE A 178 -1.48 32.50 -35.67
C PHE A 178 -2.58 33.03 -36.58
N GLY A 179 -2.63 34.34 -36.85
CA GLY A 179 -3.60 34.93 -37.76
C GLY A 179 -3.50 34.37 -39.19
N LEU A 180 -2.29 34.13 -39.70
CA LEU A 180 -2.09 33.53 -41.02
C LEU A 180 -2.56 32.06 -41.04
N VAL A 181 -2.24 31.29 -40.00
CA VAL A 181 -2.63 29.89 -39.86
C VAL A 181 -4.15 29.75 -39.77
N LEU A 182 -4.81 30.62 -38.99
CA LEU A 182 -6.27 30.62 -38.83
C LEU A 182 -6.97 31.01 -40.14
N VAL A 183 -6.41 31.97 -40.89
CA VAL A 183 -6.91 32.34 -42.24
C VAL A 183 -6.72 31.19 -43.23
N ILE A 184 -5.57 30.50 -43.22
CA ILE A 184 -5.34 29.34 -44.10
C ILE A 184 -6.33 28.20 -43.76
N ILE A 185 -6.56 27.92 -42.48
CA ILE A 185 -7.55 26.92 -42.04
C ILE A 185 -8.95 27.31 -42.50
N LEU A 186 -9.37 28.58 -42.33
CA LEU A 186 -10.67 29.07 -42.79
C LEU A 186 -10.81 29.01 -44.31
N VAL A 187 -9.75 29.33 -45.06
CA VAL A 187 -9.71 29.22 -46.53
C VAL A 187 -9.83 27.77 -46.97
N LEU A 188 -9.10 26.84 -46.35
CA LEU A 188 -9.17 25.40 -46.65
C LEU A 188 -10.57 24.83 -46.33
N LEU A 189 -11.18 25.23 -45.21
CA LEU A 189 -12.55 24.83 -44.86
C LEU A 189 -13.58 25.38 -45.86
N PHE A 190 -13.40 26.62 -46.33
CA PHE A 190 -14.26 27.23 -47.34
C PHE A 190 -14.19 26.48 -48.69
N PHE A 191 -13.00 26.12 -49.15
CA PHE A 191 -12.83 25.32 -50.37
C PHE A 191 -13.38 23.91 -50.23
N ARG A 192 -13.27 23.30 -49.04
CA ARG A 192 -13.81 21.96 -48.77
C ARG A 192 -15.34 21.94 -48.82
N LYS A 193 -16.00 23.00 -48.32
CA LYS A 193 -17.47 23.15 -48.38
C LYS A 193 -18.00 23.36 -49.80
N ARG A 194 -17.23 24.00 -50.69
CA ARG A 194 -17.64 24.27 -52.09
C ARG A 194 -17.55 23.05 -53.01
N LYS A 195 -16.86 21.98 -52.59
CA LYS A 195 -16.71 20.74 -53.37
C LYS A 195 -17.81 19.70 -53.07
N GLN A 196 -18.69 19.98 -52.11
CA GLN A 196 -19.80 19.10 -51.69
C GLN A 196 -21.20 19.62 -52.08
N ASN A 197 -21.28 20.73 -52.82
CA ASN A 197 -22.49 21.24 -53.48
C ASN A 197 -22.29 21.21 -55.00
#